data_AF-A0A2X1BMQ1-F1
#
_entry.id   AF-A0A2X1BMQ1-F1
#
_cell.length_a   1.000
_cell.length_b   1.000
_cell.length_c   1.000
_cell.angle_alpha   90.00
_cell.angle_beta   90.00
_cell.angle_gamma   90.00
#
_symmetry.space_group_name_H-M   'P 1'
#
loop_
_entity.id
_entity.type
_entity.pdbx_description
1 polymer ?
#
loop_
_entity_poly.entity_id
_entity_poly.type
_entity_poly.pdbx_seq_one_letter_code
_entity_poly.pdbx_strand_id
1 'polypeptide(L)'
;MKKPFLTVYLTPDLLDRLVAQARRRGVPKSTVAEAAIASFLTPDAAQQQEAALGRRLDRLNRHADRLERDLEVAVEMLALFVRTWMAATPALPDAAQATARARGQERYERFIENLGRRLASGRSFTREIALELEGLSSGDAAPPGPVRTSGANDAPAVDRASGPPSDRPE
;
A
#
# COMPACT_ATOMS: atom_id res chain seq x y z
N MET A 1 7.53 -25.04 53.08
CA MET A 1 6.73 -24.35 54.12
C MET A 1 5.25 -24.55 53.81
N LYS A 2 4.40 -24.82 54.83
CA LYS A 2 2.94 -24.88 54.64
C LYS A 2 2.41 -23.46 54.36
N LYS A 3 1.56 -23.30 53.36
CA LYS A 3 0.89 -22.02 53.08
C LYS A 3 -0.20 -21.76 54.12
N PRO A 4 -0.28 -20.57 54.73
CA PRO A 4 -1.36 -20.23 55.64
C PRO A 4 -2.71 -20.21 54.89
N PHE A 5 -3.79 -20.61 55.56
CA PHE A 5 -5.14 -20.57 54.99
C PHE A 5 -5.79 -19.21 55.27
N LEU A 6 -6.57 -18.72 54.31
CA LEU A 6 -7.26 -17.43 54.37
C LEU A 6 -8.72 -17.63 53.94
N THR A 7 -9.67 -17.21 54.77
CA THR A 7 -11.10 -17.20 54.46
C THR A 7 -11.52 -15.77 54.13
N VAL A 8 -12.07 -15.54 52.94
CA VAL A 8 -12.53 -14.22 52.48
C VAL A 8 -13.88 -14.35 51.79
N TYR A 9 -14.76 -13.37 52.01
CA TYR A 9 -16.00 -13.27 51.25
C TYR A 9 -15.72 -12.59 49.91
N LEU A 10 -16.23 -13.19 48.83
CA LEU A 10 -16.19 -12.67 47.47
C LEU A 10 -17.62 -12.41 47.02
N THR A 11 -17.84 -11.33 46.26
CA THR A 11 -19.12 -11.16 45.57
C THR A 11 -19.30 -12.30 44.54
N PRO A 12 -20.54 -12.70 44.24
CA PRO A 12 -20.81 -13.77 43.27
C PRO A 12 -20.13 -13.53 41.91
N ASP A 13 -20.23 -12.31 41.39
CA ASP A 13 -19.55 -11.90 40.13
C ASP A 13 -18.04 -12.12 40.19
N LEU A 14 -17.39 -11.72 41.30
CA LEU A 14 -15.94 -11.84 41.43
C LEU A 14 -15.50 -13.31 41.53
N LEU A 15 -16.29 -14.15 42.22
CA LEU A 15 -16.04 -15.58 42.28
C LEU A 15 -16.14 -16.22 40.89
N ASP A 16 -17.15 -15.86 40.10
CA ASP A 16 -17.34 -16.38 38.75
C ASP A 16 -16.17 -15.99 37.84
N ARG A 17 -15.73 -14.74 37.91
CA ARG A 17 -14.55 -14.25 37.18
C ARG A 17 -13.27 -14.99 37.57
N LEU A 18 -13.06 -15.25 38.87
CA LEU A 18 -11.92 -16.03 39.37
C LEU A 18 -11.95 -17.47 38.85
N VAL A 19 -13.12 -18.12 38.89
CA VAL A 19 -13.32 -19.49 38.39
C VAL A 19 -13.06 -19.56 36.88
N ALA A 20 -13.59 -18.61 36.11
CA ALA A 20 -13.37 -18.52 34.68
C ALA A 20 -11.88 -18.35 34.35
N GLN A 21 -11.17 -17.47 35.09
CA GLN A 21 -9.74 -17.25 34.90
C GLN A 21 -8.91 -18.48 35.24
N ALA A 22 -9.21 -19.16 36.34
CA ALA A 22 -8.57 -20.41 36.75
C ALA A 22 -8.76 -21.51 35.70
N ARG A 23 -9.98 -21.66 35.17
CA ARG A 23 -10.28 -22.60 34.07
C ARG A 23 -9.51 -22.28 32.80
N ARG A 24 -9.50 -21.02 32.35
CA ARG A 24 -8.76 -20.59 31.15
C ARG A 24 -7.26 -20.89 31.24
N ARG A 25 -6.69 -20.78 32.44
CA ARG A 25 -5.25 -20.99 32.68
C ARG A 25 -4.90 -22.42 33.10
N GLY A 26 -5.88 -23.29 33.33
CA GLY A 26 -5.65 -24.67 33.79
C GLY A 26 -5.03 -24.78 35.18
N VAL A 27 -5.23 -23.78 36.05
CA VAL A 27 -4.62 -23.71 37.40
C VAL A 27 -5.67 -23.65 38.51
N PRO A 28 -5.33 -24.03 39.76
CA PRO A 28 -6.23 -23.90 40.90
C PRO A 28 -6.66 -22.45 41.16
N LYS A 29 -7.88 -22.27 41.68
CA LYS A 29 -8.42 -20.93 42.06
C LYS A 29 -7.51 -20.22 43.05
N SER A 30 -6.99 -20.96 44.04
CA SER A 30 -6.08 -20.44 45.07
C SER A 30 -4.80 -19.86 44.48
N THR A 31 -4.26 -20.48 43.41
CA THR A 31 -3.08 -19.98 42.69
C THR A 31 -3.36 -18.65 42.00
N VAL A 32 -4.53 -18.52 41.36
CA VAL A 32 -4.93 -17.25 40.73
C VAL A 32 -5.16 -16.16 41.78
N ALA A 33 -5.83 -16.51 42.90
CA ALA A 33 -6.10 -15.59 43.99
C ALA A 33 -4.81 -15.12 44.67
N GLU A 34 -3.88 -16.02 44.97
CA GLU A 34 -2.56 -15.71 45.53
C GLU A 34 -1.77 -14.79 44.61
N ALA A 35 -1.72 -15.10 43.31
CA ALA A 35 -1.03 -14.25 42.33
C ALA A 35 -1.67 -12.85 42.21
N ALA A 36 -3.00 -12.76 42.25
CA ALA A 36 -3.71 -11.49 42.22
C ALA A 36 -3.42 -10.64 43.47
N ILE A 37 -3.45 -11.26 44.67
CA ILE A 37 -3.15 -10.59 45.94
C ILE A 37 -1.68 -10.15 45.99
N ALA A 38 -0.75 -11.02 45.61
CA ALA A 38 0.67 -10.69 45.55
C ALA A 38 0.94 -9.52 44.58
N SER A 39 0.30 -9.53 43.42
CA SER A 39 0.38 -8.42 42.45
C SER A 39 -0.20 -7.12 43.00
N PHE A 40 -1.33 -7.18 43.73
CA PHE A 40 -1.97 -6.01 44.32
C PHE A 40 -1.15 -5.39 45.45
N LEU A 41 -0.52 -6.23 46.28
CA LEU A 41 0.31 -5.80 47.40
C LEU A 41 1.73 -5.39 47.01
N THR A 42 2.04 -5.31 45.71
CA THR A 42 3.35 -4.84 45.23
C THR A 42 3.23 -3.39 44.75
N PRO A 43 3.53 -2.38 45.61
CA PRO A 43 3.39 -0.96 45.27
C PRO A 43 4.12 -0.57 43.98
N ASP A 44 5.28 -1.18 43.73
CA ASP A 44 6.12 -0.86 42.58
C ASP A 44 5.61 -1.44 41.26
N ALA A 45 4.81 -2.50 41.28
CA ALA A 45 4.47 -3.22 40.04
C ALA A 45 3.57 -2.39 39.12
N ALA A 46 2.60 -1.67 39.69
CA ALA A 46 1.74 -0.77 38.91
C ALA A 46 2.53 0.44 38.41
N GLN A 47 3.31 1.07 39.30
CA GLN A 47 4.10 2.26 38.97
C GLN A 47 5.20 1.98 37.91
N GLN A 48 5.84 0.80 37.97
CA GLN A 48 6.81 0.38 36.96
C GLN A 48 6.16 0.12 35.60
N GLN A 49 4.95 -0.47 35.58
CA GLN A 49 4.18 -0.68 34.35
C GLN A 49 3.78 0.66 33.73
N GLU A 50 3.26 1.58 34.51
CA GLU A 50 2.92 2.94 34.06
C GLU A 50 4.15 3.68 33.53
N ALA A 51 5.28 3.63 34.24
CA ALA A 51 6.53 4.22 33.78
C ALA A 51 7.06 3.56 32.50
N ALA A 52 6.91 2.24 32.34
CA ALA A 52 7.28 1.54 31.12
C ALA A 52 6.40 1.94 29.93
N LEU A 53 5.09 2.11 30.15
CA LEU A 53 4.16 2.62 29.15
C LEU A 53 4.49 4.06 28.76
N GLY A 54 4.75 4.94 29.74
CA GLY A 54 5.20 6.32 29.48
C GLY A 54 6.45 6.36 28.60
N ARG A 55 7.49 5.60 28.95
CA ARG A 55 8.71 5.50 28.14
C ARG A 55 8.45 4.98 26.72
N ARG A 56 7.50 4.06 26.54
CA ARG A 56 7.13 3.55 25.22
C ARG A 56 6.39 4.61 24.40
N LEU A 57 5.47 5.34 25.01
CA LEU A 57 4.76 6.45 24.38
C LEU A 57 5.72 7.57 23.97
N ASP A 58 6.64 7.96 24.86
CA ASP A 58 7.67 8.95 24.53
C ASP A 58 8.52 8.51 23.33
N ARG A 59 8.85 7.22 23.26
CA ARG A 59 9.60 6.68 22.12
C ARG A 59 8.78 6.76 20.84
N LEU A 60 7.51 6.38 20.87
CA LEU A 60 6.60 6.49 19.73
C LEU A 60 6.45 7.93 19.27
N ASN A 61 6.33 8.88 20.20
CA ASN A 61 6.23 10.30 19.86
C ASN A 61 7.50 10.79 19.16
N ARG A 62 8.69 10.45 19.69
CA ARG A 62 9.96 10.76 19.00
C ARG A 62 10.12 10.06 17.64
N HIS A 63 9.45 8.92 17.42
CA HIS A 63 9.40 8.30 16.11
C HIS A 63 8.46 9.07 15.17
N ALA A 64 7.29 9.50 15.65
CA ALA A 64 6.38 10.33 14.89
C ALA A 64 7.03 11.67 14.48
N ASP A 65 7.68 12.38 15.42
CA ASP A 65 8.37 13.65 15.14
C ASP A 65 9.52 13.49 14.12
N ARG A 66 10.13 12.30 14.03
CA ARG A 66 11.14 12.01 13.02
C ARG A 66 10.51 11.68 11.67
N LEU A 67 9.46 10.86 11.67
CA LEU A 67 8.71 10.54 10.45
C LEU A 67 8.09 11.78 9.83
N GLU A 68 7.60 12.72 10.64
CA GLU A 68 7.07 14.00 10.16
C GLU A 68 8.16 14.80 9.45
N ARG A 69 9.34 14.96 10.07
CA ARG A 69 10.49 15.63 9.43
C ARG A 69 10.95 14.92 8.16
N ASP A 70 11.07 13.60 8.19
CA ASP A 70 11.46 12.81 7.03
C ASP A 70 10.43 12.95 5.89
N LEU A 71 9.14 13.05 6.24
CA LEU A 71 8.06 13.28 5.29
C LEU A 71 8.08 14.69 4.72
N GLU A 72 8.32 15.72 5.54
CA GLU A 72 8.51 17.11 5.07
C GLU A 72 9.65 17.18 4.05
N VAL A 73 10.80 16.58 4.38
CA VAL A 73 11.96 16.51 3.48
C VAL A 73 11.60 15.75 2.20
N ALA A 74 10.90 14.63 2.29
CA ALA A 74 10.46 13.86 1.11
C ALA A 74 9.51 14.67 0.22
N VAL A 75 8.56 15.40 0.79
CA VAL A 75 7.63 16.27 0.06
C VAL A 75 8.38 17.41 -0.60
N GLU A 76 9.33 18.04 0.09
CA GLU A 76 10.16 19.09 -0.49
C GLU A 76 11.01 18.57 -1.65
N MET A 77 11.69 17.45 -1.47
CA MET A 77 12.47 16.80 -2.54
C MET A 77 11.59 16.46 -3.75
N LEU A 78 10.39 15.91 -3.52
CA LEU A 78 9.45 15.59 -4.61
C LEU A 78 8.97 16.86 -5.34
N ALA A 79 8.66 17.92 -4.61
CA ALA A 79 8.27 19.20 -5.20
C ALA A 79 9.40 19.78 -6.07
N LEU A 80 10.64 19.75 -5.57
CA LEU A 80 11.82 20.17 -6.33
C LEU A 80 12.01 19.31 -7.58
N PHE A 81 11.88 17.99 -7.46
CA PHE A 81 12.01 17.04 -8.57
C PHE A 81 10.97 17.33 -9.66
N VAL A 82 9.68 17.38 -9.30
CA VAL A 82 8.59 17.63 -10.25
C VAL A 82 8.78 18.97 -10.96
N ARG A 83 9.09 20.03 -10.21
CA ARG A 83 9.35 21.35 -10.80
C ARG A 83 10.52 21.31 -11.79
N THR A 84 11.62 20.66 -11.41
CA THR A 84 12.81 20.54 -12.27
C THR A 84 12.53 19.72 -13.51
N TRP A 85 11.82 18.60 -13.37
CA TRP A 85 11.43 17.73 -14.48
C TRP A 85 10.50 18.42 -15.48
N MET A 86 9.53 19.20 -14.99
CA MET A 86 8.57 19.93 -15.83
C MET A 86 9.19 21.15 -16.53
N ALA A 87 10.22 21.74 -15.91
CA ALA A 87 11.02 22.82 -16.47
C ALA A 87 12.14 22.33 -17.39
N ALA A 88 12.53 21.05 -17.31
CA ALA A 88 13.53 20.45 -18.18
C ALA A 88 13.11 20.61 -19.64
N THR A 89 13.84 21.44 -20.36
CA THR A 89 13.67 21.64 -21.80
C THR A 89 14.94 21.18 -22.48
N PRO A 90 14.87 20.49 -23.65
CA PRO A 90 16.06 20.20 -24.45
C PRO A 90 16.90 21.47 -24.65
N ALA A 91 18.20 21.35 -24.90
CA ALA A 91 19.03 22.51 -25.19
C ALA A 91 18.52 23.19 -26.48
N LEU A 92 17.82 24.31 -26.33
CA LEU A 92 17.36 25.15 -27.43
C LEU A 92 18.31 26.34 -27.62
N PRO A 93 18.41 26.89 -28.85
CA PRO A 93 19.11 28.15 -29.09
C PRO A 93 18.61 29.26 -28.14
N ASP A 94 19.49 30.15 -27.71
CA ASP A 94 19.22 31.17 -26.67
C ASP A 94 17.92 31.96 -26.91
N ALA A 95 17.59 32.26 -28.17
CA ALA A 95 16.37 32.96 -28.56
C ALA A 95 15.06 32.22 -28.19
N ALA A 96 15.08 30.90 -28.03
CA ALA A 96 13.90 30.09 -27.72
C ALA A 96 13.83 29.64 -26.25
N GLN A 97 14.85 29.93 -25.43
CA GLN A 97 14.90 29.53 -24.01
C GLN A 97 13.81 30.21 -23.17
N ALA A 98 13.51 31.49 -23.43
CA ALA A 98 12.47 32.22 -22.69
C ALA A 98 11.08 31.60 -22.91
N THR A 99 10.74 31.29 -24.16
CA THR A 99 9.49 30.62 -24.53
C THR A 99 9.40 29.20 -23.97
N ALA A 100 10.52 28.46 -23.99
CA ALA A 100 10.63 27.14 -23.37
C ALA A 100 10.34 27.17 -21.86
N ARG A 101 10.96 28.09 -21.13
CA ARG A 101 10.74 28.27 -19.68
C ARG A 101 9.30 28.63 -19.37
N ALA A 102 8.70 29.55 -20.13
CA ALA A 102 7.29 29.94 -19.96
C ALA A 102 6.34 28.75 -20.15
N ARG A 103 6.58 27.89 -21.16
CA ARG A 103 5.80 26.66 -21.37
C ARG A 103 5.99 25.63 -20.26
N GLY A 104 7.21 25.51 -19.73
CA GLY A 104 7.49 24.66 -18.56
C GLY A 104 6.68 25.10 -17.34
N GLN A 105 6.63 26.40 -17.09
CA GLN A 105 5.87 27.01 -16.01
C GLN A 105 4.35 26.77 -16.16
N GLU A 106 3.79 26.99 -17.36
CA GLU A 106 2.37 26.74 -17.63
C GLU A 106 1.97 25.27 -17.38
N ARG A 107 2.82 24.33 -17.79
CA ARG A 107 2.61 22.89 -17.54
C ARG A 107 2.62 22.58 -16.05
N TYR A 108 3.53 23.18 -15.29
CA TYR A 108 3.60 23.01 -13.84
C TYR A 108 2.34 23.55 -13.14
N GLU A 109 1.88 24.75 -13.49
CA GLU A 109 0.68 25.35 -12.91
C GLU A 109 -0.57 24.49 -13.17
N ARG A 110 -0.75 24.02 -14.40
CA ARG A 110 -1.86 23.11 -14.74
C ARG A 110 -1.78 21.79 -13.98
N PHE A 111 -0.57 21.27 -13.75
CA PHE A 111 -0.37 20.07 -12.94
C PHE A 111 -0.81 20.29 -11.48
N ILE A 112 -0.39 21.39 -10.86
CA ILE A 112 -0.79 21.73 -9.48
C ILE A 112 -2.30 21.90 -9.36
N GLU A 113 -2.94 22.54 -10.33
CA GLU A 113 -4.39 22.71 -10.33
C GLU A 113 -5.12 21.37 -10.41
N ASN A 114 -4.71 20.48 -11.31
CA ASN A 114 -5.28 19.14 -11.44
C ASN A 114 -5.05 18.30 -10.17
N LEU A 115 -3.86 18.39 -9.57
CA LEU A 115 -3.54 17.72 -8.31
C LEU A 115 -4.43 18.23 -7.17
N GLY A 116 -4.62 19.54 -7.05
CA GLY A 116 -5.48 20.17 -6.06
C GLY A 116 -6.94 19.75 -6.19
N ARG A 117 -7.50 19.82 -7.42
CA ARG A 117 -8.88 19.35 -7.70
C ARG A 117 -9.06 17.88 -7.32
N ARG A 118 -8.05 17.06 -7.56
CA ARG A 118 -8.07 15.64 -7.25
C ARG A 118 -7.99 15.35 -5.75
N LEU A 119 -7.09 16.01 -5.03
CA LEU A 119 -7.00 15.89 -3.57
C LEU A 119 -8.30 16.31 -2.88
N ALA A 120 -8.91 17.41 -3.32
CA ALA A 120 -10.20 17.88 -2.82
C ALA A 120 -11.35 16.88 -3.06
N SER A 121 -11.24 16.03 -4.09
CA SER A 121 -12.25 15.01 -4.39
C SER A 121 -12.19 13.78 -3.47
N GLY A 122 -11.17 13.66 -2.62
CA GLY A 122 -11.03 12.56 -1.65
C GLY A 122 -10.78 11.16 -2.26
N ARG A 123 -10.61 11.07 -3.59
CA ARG A 123 -10.34 9.79 -4.25
C ARG A 123 -8.91 9.35 -3.97
N SER A 124 -8.76 8.16 -3.40
CA SER A 124 -7.46 7.55 -3.13
C SER A 124 -6.81 7.12 -4.45
N PHE A 125 -5.71 7.77 -4.82
CA PHE A 125 -4.92 7.38 -5.99
C PHE A 125 -4.39 5.97 -5.91
N THR A 126 -3.95 5.55 -4.73
CA THR A 126 -3.46 4.20 -4.48
C THR A 126 -4.55 3.15 -4.71
N ARG A 127 -5.81 3.46 -4.39
CA ARG A 127 -6.95 2.58 -4.69
C ARG A 127 -7.26 2.51 -6.19
N GLU A 128 -7.19 3.64 -6.90
CA GLU A 128 -7.40 3.66 -8.36
C GLU A 128 -6.30 2.87 -9.09
N ILE A 129 -5.03 3.05 -8.72
CA ILE A 129 -3.91 2.27 -9.30
C ILE A 129 -4.07 0.79 -9.00
N ALA A 130 -4.48 0.41 -7.78
CA ALA A 130 -4.69 -0.99 -7.43
C ALA A 130 -5.77 -1.64 -8.32
N LEU A 131 -6.87 -0.94 -8.57
CA LEU A 131 -7.94 -1.40 -9.47
C LEU A 131 -7.49 -1.50 -10.92
N GLU A 132 -6.66 -0.56 -11.38
CA GLU A 132 -6.10 -0.58 -12.75
C GLU A 132 -5.12 -1.76 -12.92
N LEU A 133 -4.29 -2.05 -11.91
CA LEU A 133 -3.38 -3.19 -11.90
C LEU A 133 -4.12 -4.54 -11.87
N GLU A 134 -5.24 -4.63 -11.16
CA GLU A 134 -6.14 -5.81 -11.16
C GLU A 134 -6.88 -5.99 -12.50
N GLY A 135 -7.23 -4.90 -13.17
CA GLY A 135 -7.80 -4.93 -14.52
C GLY A 135 -6.81 -5.41 -15.57
N LEU A 136 -5.54 -5.02 -15.44
CA LEU A 136 -4.44 -5.49 -16.31
C LEU A 136 -4.09 -6.96 -16.07
N SER A 137 -4.29 -7.49 -14.85
CA SER A 137 -4.08 -8.92 -14.56
C SER A 137 -5.25 -9.82 -15.02
N SER A 138 -6.44 -9.25 -15.19
CA SER A 138 -7.65 -9.97 -15.62
C SER A 138 -7.85 -9.99 -17.15
N GLY A 139 -6.98 -9.31 -17.91
CA GLY A 139 -7.16 -9.02 -19.34
C GLY A 139 -6.59 -10.01 -20.36
N ASP A 140 -5.98 -11.14 -19.97
CA ASP A 140 -5.31 -12.07 -20.91
C ASP A 140 -5.87 -13.51 -20.94
N ALA A 141 -7.17 -13.68 -20.67
CA ALA A 141 -7.85 -14.98 -20.83
C ALA A 141 -9.04 -14.88 -21.80
N ALA A 142 -8.82 -14.36 -23.00
CA ALA A 142 -9.74 -14.62 -24.11
C ALA A 142 -9.36 -15.97 -24.77
N PRO A 143 -10.25 -16.98 -24.83
CA PRO A 143 -9.92 -18.23 -25.49
C PRO A 143 -9.71 -18.02 -26.99
N PRO A 144 -8.70 -18.63 -27.62
CA PRO A 144 -8.52 -18.54 -29.07
C PRO A 144 -9.73 -19.15 -29.77
N GLY A 145 -10.39 -18.36 -30.63
CA GLY A 145 -11.49 -18.82 -31.48
C GLY A 145 -11.05 -19.95 -32.42
N PRO A 146 -11.98 -20.80 -32.90
CA PRO A 146 -11.63 -22.03 -33.58
C PRO A 146 -10.96 -21.74 -34.93
N VAL A 147 -9.75 -22.26 -35.10
CA VAL A 147 -9.00 -22.29 -36.36
C VAL A 147 -9.74 -23.18 -37.35
N ARG A 148 -10.22 -22.59 -38.44
CA ARG A 148 -10.88 -23.31 -39.54
C ARG A 148 -9.78 -23.87 -40.46
N THR A 149 -9.41 -25.13 -40.27
CA THR A 149 -8.50 -25.84 -41.18
C THR A 149 -9.31 -26.35 -42.38
N SER A 150 -9.17 -25.69 -43.53
CA SER A 150 -9.66 -26.20 -44.82
C SER A 150 -8.52 -26.96 -45.50
N GLY A 151 -8.59 -28.29 -45.46
CA GLY A 151 -7.68 -29.20 -46.16
C GLY A 151 -8.37 -29.87 -47.35
N ALA A 152 -7.84 -29.57 -48.54
CA ALA A 152 -7.58 -30.42 -49.71
C ALA A 152 -8.62 -31.43 -50.24
N ASN A 153 -8.98 -31.28 -51.53
CA ASN A 153 -8.85 -32.25 -52.64
C ASN A 153 -9.63 -31.70 -53.86
N ASP A 154 -9.34 -31.95 -55.14
CA ASP A 154 -8.34 -32.70 -55.91
C ASP A 154 -8.35 -32.08 -57.34
N ALA A 155 -7.26 -32.25 -58.10
CA ALA A 155 -7.06 -31.75 -59.49
C ALA A 155 -7.81 -32.59 -60.56
N PRO A 156 -7.51 -32.57 -61.89
CA PRO A 156 -6.93 -31.56 -62.81
C PRO A 156 -7.70 -31.43 -64.17
N ALA A 157 -7.45 -30.37 -64.96
CA ALA A 157 -7.56 -30.40 -66.45
C ALA A 157 -6.94 -29.12 -67.06
N VAL A 158 -5.76 -29.17 -67.68
CA VAL A 158 -5.49 -29.34 -69.13
C VAL A 158 -5.46 -28.02 -69.92
N ASP A 159 -4.22 -27.68 -70.33
CA ASP A 159 -3.76 -27.20 -71.65
C ASP A 159 -3.87 -25.72 -72.10
N ARG A 160 -2.77 -25.34 -72.76
CA ARG A 160 -2.44 -24.20 -73.65
C ARG A 160 -2.01 -22.88 -73.01
N ALA A 161 -0.71 -22.61 -72.92
CA ALA A 161 0.21 -22.22 -74.01
C ALA A 161 -0.10 -20.83 -74.60
N SER A 162 0.76 -19.85 -74.30
CA SER A 162 1.54 -19.06 -75.27
C SER A 162 2.20 -17.83 -74.63
N GLY A 163 3.54 -17.78 -74.70
CA GLY A 163 4.30 -16.64 -75.23
C GLY A 163 4.34 -15.27 -74.50
N PRO A 164 5.52 -14.76 -74.13
CA PRO A 164 5.76 -13.39 -73.59
C PRO A 164 6.28 -12.44 -74.72
N PRO A 165 7.04 -11.36 -74.45
CA PRO A 165 6.69 -10.04 -73.90
C PRO A 165 7.14 -8.88 -74.81
N SER A 166 6.69 -7.64 -74.56
CA SER A 166 7.32 -6.33 -74.88
C SER A 166 6.23 -5.25 -74.68
N ASP A 167 6.44 -4.02 -74.25
CA ASP A 167 7.53 -3.10 -74.57
C ASP A 167 7.52 -1.91 -73.59
N ARG A 168 8.72 -1.40 -73.26
CA ARG A 168 8.99 0.04 -73.03
C ARG A 168 8.86 0.75 -74.40
N PRO A 169 8.54 2.06 -74.51
CA PRO A 169 9.43 3.16 -74.07
C PRO A 169 8.64 4.46 -73.73
N GLU A 170 9.15 5.65 -73.38
CA GLU A 170 10.47 6.27 -73.10
C GLU A 170 10.34 7.04 -71.76
#